data_AF-A0A672YQ26-F1
#
_entry.id   AF-A0A672YQ26-F1
#
_cell.length_a   1.000
_cell.length_b   1.000
_cell.length_c   1.000
_cell.angle_alpha   90.00
_cell.angle_beta   90.00
_cell.angle_gamma   90.00
#
_symmetry.space_group_name_H-M   'P 1'
#
loop_
_entity.id
_entity.type
_entity.pdbx_description
1 polymer ?
#
loop_
_entity_poly.entity_id
_entity_poly.type
_entity_poly.pdbx_seq_one_letter_code
_entity_poly.pdbx_strand_id
1 'polypeptide(L)'
;MFDPCALWFEFTDDEGTERSFYCEGFVRVSGLGRRLDAVADGLCSRGKSKFSPAPVLWTSSIPVSVCVPAVHMSDLWVSVTVLGAVVALSELTRRTAALLPPGPGPGPGPGASSWLYLLEAASTFQLCGCTQELKLLGDTARLGPCAGLALTYTMTVVHISTFRGASCNPCGVLERMCRRSGGAGPALLLCACQFAAAVAAQYFARFVWSLGLSDVHLRHRRFGYRCFDPLGGTVPEAAAVELACAFTVQAAVMHVHKLDQRLRVHVIAAVITGLVYTGGAVSGAVFNPVLAFSIQFPCSGHTYLEYCFVYWLGPLLGMASCILLFEKIIPFLSGKSTIGPDVHAVHKQKTH
;
A
#
# COMPACT_ATOMS: atom_id res chain seq x y z
N MET A 1 -32.39 11.47 -9.79
CA MET A 1 -31.79 10.16 -9.45
C MET A 1 -30.36 10.25 -9.97
N PHE A 2 -29.47 10.83 -9.16
CA PHE A 2 -28.12 11.22 -9.56
C PHE A 2 -27.15 10.11 -9.19
N ASP A 3 -26.43 9.64 -10.20
CA ASP A 3 -25.33 8.69 -10.11
C ASP A 3 -24.01 9.51 -10.12
N PRO A 4 -23.19 9.50 -9.06
CA PRO A 4 -21.89 10.16 -9.08
C PRO A 4 -20.77 9.14 -8.87
N CYS A 5 -20.30 8.53 -9.96
CA CYS A 5 -18.97 7.96 -10.05
C CYS A 5 -18.41 8.16 -11.46
N ALA A 6 -18.14 9.43 -11.82
CA ALA A 6 -17.31 9.79 -12.96
C ALA A 6 -15.93 10.23 -12.45
N LEU A 7 -14.90 9.43 -12.72
CA LEU A 7 -13.51 9.85 -12.65
C LEU A 7 -13.18 10.51 -14.00
N TRP A 8 -13.10 11.83 -13.99
CA TRP A 8 -12.56 12.62 -15.10
C TRP A 8 -11.06 12.35 -15.22
N PHE A 9 -10.62 11.88 -16.38
CA PHE A 9 -9.22 11.87 -16.78
C PHE A 9 -9.08 12.79 -17.99
N GLU A 10 -8.46 13.94 -17.79
CA GLU A 10 -7.95 14.78 -18.87
C GLU A 10 -6.58 14.23 -19.28
N PHE A 11 -6.41 13.97 -20.57
CA PHE A 11 -5.12 13.66 -21.17
C PHE A 11 -4.97 14.50 -22.44
N THR A 12 -3.82 15.15 -22.57
CA THR A 12 -3.35 15.76 -23.82
C THR A 12 -2.55 14.71 -24.58
N ASP A 13 -2.97 14.36 -25.79
CA ASP A 13 -2.15 13.51 -26.65
C ASP A 13 -0.98 14.30 -27.28
N ASP A 14 -0.04 13.58 -27.92
CA ASP A 14 1.17 14.15 -28.52
C ASP A 14 0.91 15.15 -29.69
N GLU A 15 -0.33 15.35 -30.12
CA GLU A 15 -0.74 16.40 -31.09
C GLU A 15 -1.44 17.61 -30.45
N GLY A 16 -1.50 17.68 -29.11
CA GLY A 16 -2.05 18.84 -28.39
C GLY A 16 -3.57 19.01 -28.52
N THR A 17 -4.30 17.97 -28.92
CA THR A 17 -5.76 17.99 -29.00
C THR A 17 -6.37 17.36 -27.76
N GLU A 18 -7.18 18.12 -27.01
CA GLU A 18 -7.97 17.58 -25.89
C GLU A 18 -9.04 16.61 -26.41
N ARG A 19 -9.05 15.38 -25.90
CA ARG A 19 -10.16 14.43 -26.12
C ARG A 19 -10.69 13.89 -24.80
N SER A 20 -12.00 14.02 -24.62
CA SER A 20 -12.75 13.44 -23.51
C SER A 20 -13.32 12.09 -23.95
N PHE A 21 -13.07 11.02 -23.19
CA PHE A 21 -13.74 9.73 -23.38
C PHE A 21 -14.69 9.41 -22.22
N TYR A 22 -15.91 9.04 -22.57
CA TYR A 22 -16.96 8.55 -21.67
C TYR A 22 -17.10 7.04 -21.88
N CYS A 23 -16.95 6.24 -20.81
CA CYS A 23 -17.21 4.79 -20.86
C CYS A 23 -18.25 4.42 -19.79
N GLU A 24 -19.46 4.15 -20.23
CA GLU A 24 -20.50 3.44 -19.46
C GLU A 24 -20.37 1.93 -19.70
N GLY A 25 -20.61 1.11 -18.66
CA GLY A 25 -20.62 -0.35 -18.84
C GLY A 25 -20.94 -1.16 -17.59
N PHE A 26 -22.21 -1.19 -17.19
CA PHE A 26 -22.79 -2.30 -16.42
C PHE A 26 -23.01 -3.49 -17.38
N VAL A 27 -22.45 -4.67 -17.10
CA VAL A 27 -22.95 -5.92 -17.68
C VAL A 27 -23.17 -6.95 -16.56
N ARG A 28 -24.45 -7.24 -16.33
CA ARG A 28 -24.97 -8.37 -15.58
C ARG A 28 -24.90 -9.60 -16.51
N VAL A 29 -24.15 -10.64 -16.16
CA VAL A 29 -24.31 -11.96 -16.79
C VAL A 29 -24.74 -12.97 -15.74
N SER A 30 -26.05 -13.15 -15.67
CA SER A 30 -26.68 -14.38 -15.21
C SER A 30 -26.80 -15.34 -16.41
N GLY A 31 -26.24 -16.55 -16.27
CA GLY A 31 -26.67 -17.74 -17.02
C GLY A 31 -25.83 -18.18 -18.22
N LEU A 32 -24.91 -19.13 -17.99
CA LEU A 32 -24.64 -20.34 -18.81
C LEU A 32 -23.58 -21.14 -18.02
N GLY A 33 -23.77 -22.38 -17.55
CA GLY A 33 -24.52 -23.47 -18.11
C GLY A 33 -23.57 -24.46 -18.81
N ARG A 34 -23.00 -25.39 -18.03
CA ARG A 34 -22.49 -26.72 -18.42
C ARG A 34 -21.54 -26.84 -19.64
N ARG A 35 -20.31 -27.27 -19.36
CA ARG A 35 -19.36 -28.10 -20.15
C ARG A 35 -17.95 -27.63 -19.74
N LEU A 36 -17.19 -28.37 -18.93
CA LEU A 36 -16.44 -29.56 -19.32
C LEU A 36 -15.97 -30.29 -18.06
N ASP A 37 -16.67 -31.36 -17.70
CA ASP A 37 -16.05 -32.53 -17.08
C ASP A 37 -15.59 -33.46 -18.22
N ALA A 38 -14.57 -34.28 -17.93
CA ALA A 38 -13.92 -35.28 -18.78
C ALA A 38 -12.78 -34.78 -19.69
N VAL A 39 -11.56 -34.75 -19.14
CA VAL A 39 -10.45 -35.62 -19.60
C VAL A 39 -9.61 -35.98 -18.37
N ALA A 40 -9.99 -37.07 -17.70
CA ALA A 40 -9.09 -37.87 -16.89
C ALA A 40 -8.61 -39.06 -17.74
N ASP A 41 -7.51 -39.66 -17.31
CA ASP A 41 -6.95 -40.94 -17.73
C ASP A 41 -6.00 -40.96 -18.93
N GLY A 42 -4.73 -41.20 -18.62
CA GLY A 42 -3.74 -41.70 -19.56
C GLY A 42 -2.35 -41.16 -19.30
N LEU A 43 -1.59 -41.84 -18.42
CA LEU A 43 -0.21 -42.30 -18.65
C LEU A 43 0.46 -42.72 -17.33
N CYS A 44 0.20 -43.96 -16.92
CA CYS A 44 1.03 -44.69 -15.96
C CYS A 44 1.31 -46.11 -16.49
N SER A 45 2.49 -46.29 -17.11
CA SER A 45 3.22 -47.55 -17.38
C SER A 45 4.43 -47.13 -18.22
N ARG A 46 5.67 -47.62 -18.09
CA ARG A 46 6.24 -48.82 -17.51
C ARG A 46 7.75 -48.59 -17.44
N GLY A 47 8.41 -48.93 -16.34
CA GLY A 47 9.86 -48.87 -16.23
C GLY A 47 10.36 -49.65 -15.02
N LYS A 48 10.43 -50.98 -15.15
CA LYS A 48 11.06 -51.87 -14.16
C LYS A 48 12.56 -51.95 -14.44
N SER A 49 13.39 -51.62 -13.47
CA SER A 49 14.71 -52.25 -13.30
C SER A 49 15.03 -52.42 -11.82
N LYS A 50 15.29 -53.69 -11.48
CA LYS A 50 15.60 -54.25 -10.16
C LYS A 50 16.93 -53.69 -9.62
N PHE A 51 16.99 -53.34 -8.34
CA PHE A 51 18.11 -53.66 -7.45
C PHE A 51 17.66 -53.51 -5.98
N SER A 52 17.91 -54.53 -5.15
CA SER A 52 17.75 -54.55 -3.69
C SER A 52 18.60 -55.74 -3.17
N PRO A 53 19.00 -55.85 -1.88
CA PRO A 53 18.80 -54.93 -0.75
C PRO A 53 20.08 -54.66 0.09
N ALA A 54 20.01 -53.70 1.02
CA ALA A 54 20.77 -53.76 2.28
C ALA A 54 19.97 -53.01 3.38
N PRO A 55 19.73 -53.60 4.55
CA PRO A 55 18.98 -52.97 5.62
C PRO A 55 19.95 -52.24 6.55
N VAL A 56 19.75 -50.93 6.76
CA VAL A 56 20.37 -50.23 7.88
C VAL A 56 19.25 -49.68 8.75
N LEU A 57 19.07 -50.36 9.89
CA LEU A 57 18.32 -49.84 11.02
C LEU A 57 18.93 -48.49 11.43
N TRP A 58 18.17 -47.42 11.32
CA TRP A 58 18.28 -46.28 12.24
C TRP A 58 16.95 -46.10 12.93
N THR A 59 16.82 -46.81 14.05
CA THR A 59 15.95 -46.43 15.14
C THR A 59 16.44 -45.10 15.70
N SER A 60 15.81 -44.01 15.30
CA SER A 60 15.76 -42.80 16.10
C SER A 60 14.45 -42.08 15.78
N SER A 61 13.42 -42.46 16.54
CA SER A 61 12.28 -41.58 16.78
C SER A 61 12.79 -40.30 17.42
N ILE A 62 13.15 -39.32 16.60
CA ILE A 62 13.31 -37.94 17.05
C ILE A 62 11.88 -37.39 17.13
N PRO A 63 11.32 -37.13 18.32
CA PRO A 63 10.16 -36.26 18.36
C PRO A 63 10.67 -34.88 17.96
N VAL A 64 10.42 -34.49 16.72
CA VAL A 64 10.46 -33.08 16.33
C VAL A 64 9.22 -32.43 16.96
N SER A 65 9.22 -32.39 18.30
CA SER A 65 8.44 -31.43 19.06
C SER A 65 9.23 -30.12 18.97
N VAL A 66 9.24 -29.52 17.77
CA VAL A 66 9.35 -28.07 17.71
C VAL A 66 8.10 -27.61 18.42
N CYS A 67 8.23 -27.28 19.70
CA CYS A 67 7.25 -26.48 20.42
C CYS A 67 7.20 -25.14 19.69
N VAL A 68 6.47 -25.08 18.57
CA VAL A 68 5.91 -23.83 18.09
C VAL A 68 4.96 -23.44 19.22
N PRO A 69 5.26 -22.41 20.03
CA PRO A 69 4.32 -21.99 21.05
C PRO A 69 3.02 -21.71 20.31
N ALA A 70 1.96 -22.43 20.69
CA ALA A 70 0.66 -22.24 20.10
C ALA A 70 0.34 -20.75 20.22
N VAL A 71 0.24 -20.08 19.07
CA VAL A 71 -0.43 -18.78 19.01
C VAL A 71 -1.75 -19.02 19.72
N HIS A 72 -2.03 -18.25 20.77
CA HIS A 72 -3.34 -18.29 21.37
C HIS A 72 -4.29 -17.80 20.28
N MET A 73 -5.06 -18.72 19.68
CA MET A 73 -5.97 -18.41 18.58
C MET A 73 -6.90 -17.24 18.94
N SER A 74 -7.20 -17.07 20.23
CA SER A 74 -7.88 -15.91 20.80
C SER A 74 -7.21 -14.57 20.49
N ASP A 75 -5.88 -14.44 20.61
CA ASP A 75 -5.16 -13.20 20.30
C ASP A 75 -5.35 -12.82 18.83
N LEU A 76 -5.20 -13.80 17.93
CA LEU A 76 -5.41 -13.60 16.50
C LEU A 76 -6.85 -13.17 16.20
N TRP A 77 -7.86 -13.85 16.75
CA TRP A 77 -9.26 -13.52 16.50
C TRP A 77 -9.65 -12.14 17.05
N VAL A 78 -9.12 -11.77 18.22
CA VAL A 78 -9.31 -10.44 18.79
C VAL A 78 -8.70 -9.38 17.88
N SER A 79 -7.46 -9.56 17.44
CA SER A 79 -6.82 -8.62 16.51
C SER A 79 -7.57 -8.54 15.18
N VAL A 80 -7.99 -9.66 14.59
CA VAL A 80 -8.82 -9.65 13.36
C VAL A 80 -10.13 -8.90 13.57
N THR A 81 -10.74 -9.01 14.75
CA THR A 81 -11.95 -8.25 15.11
C THR A 81 -11.67 -6.75 15.19
N VAL A 82 -10.55 -6.36 15.80
CA VAL A 82 -10.10 -4.95 15.86
C VAL A 82 -9.84 -4.41 14.46
N LEU A 83 -9.15 -5.17 13.59
CA LEU A 83 -8.92 -4.81 12.19
C LEU A 83 -10.25 -4.59 11.45
N GLY A 84 -11.19 -5.52 11.61
CA GLY A 84 -12.54 -5.39 11.05
C GLY A 84 -13.29 -4.15 11.54
N ALA A 85 -13.19 -3.83 12.84
CA ALA A 85 -13.81 -2.65 13.43
C ALA A 85 -13.22 -1.34 12.88
N VAL A 86 -11.90 -1.26 12.71
CA VAL A 86 -11.22 -0.11 12.08
C VAL A 86 -11.71 0.09 10.64
N VAL A 87 -11.75 -0.99 9.85
CA VAL A 87 -12.23 -0.95 8.46
C VAL A 87 -13.69 -0.51 8.39
N ALA A 88 -14.55 -1.06 9.27
CA ALA A 88 -15.97 -0.71 9.33
C ALA A 88 -16.19 0.76 9.72
N LEU A 89 -15.44 1.27 10.70
CA LEU A 89 -15.52 2.67 11.13
C LEU A 89 -15.06 3.63 10.02
N SER A 90 -13.98 3.31 9.33
CA SER A 90 -13.51 4.07 8.18
C SER A 90 -14.50 4.05 7.02
N GLU A 91 -15.13 2.90 6.75
CA GLU A 91 -16.15 2.79 5.71
C GLU A 91 -17.43 3.56 6.07
N LEU A 92 -17.85 3.52 7.34
CA LEU A 92 -18.96 4.35 7.82
C LEU A 92 -18.66 5.83 7.61
N THR A 93 -17.46 6.28 7.97
CA THR A 93 -17.00 7.66 7.75
C THR A 93 -17.02 8.04 6.27
N ARG A 94 -16.55 7.15 5.38
CA ARG A 94 -16.64 7.38 3.93
C ARG A 94 -18.08 7.37 3.42
N ARG A 95 -19.00 6.63 4.00
CA ARG A 95 -20.41 6.66 3.57
C ARG A 95 -21.12 7.90 4.05
N THR A 96 -20.93 8.30 5.30
CA THR A 96 -21.53 9.50 5.87
C THR A 96 -21.01 10.77 5.19
N ALA A 97 -19.71 10.83 4.88
CA ALA A 97 -19.13 11.94 4.15
C ALA A 97 -19.67 12.09 2.72
N ALA A 98 -20.13 10.99 2.08
CA ALA A 98 -20.75 11.03 0.75
C ALA A 98 -22.20 11.57 0.79
N LEU A 99 -22.83 11.57 1.97
CA LEU A 99 -24.16 12.13 2.19
C LEU A 99 -24.12 13.63 2.48
N LEU A 100 -22.95 14.19 2.77
CA LEU A 100 -22.80 15.62 2.99
C LEU A 100 -22.94 16.35 1.65
N PRO A 101 -23.69 17.47 1.58
CA PRO A 101 -23.77 18.26 0.38
C PRO A 101 -22.35 18.73 -0.03
N PRO A 102 -22.07 18.92 -1.33
CA PRO A 102 -20.80 19.46 -1.81
C PRO A 102 -20.66 20.90 -1.32
N GLY A 103 -20.20 21.05 -0.08
CA GLY A 103 -19.90 22.33 0.53
C GLY A 103 -18.55 22.85 0.03
N PRO A 104 -18.34 24.18 0.01
CA PRO A 104 -17.03 24.73 -0.22
C PRO A 104 -16.07 24.15 0.84
N GLY A 105 -14.98 23.51 0.37
CA GLY A 105 -13.96 22.99 1.27
C GLY A 105 -13.32 24.11 2.11
N PRO A 106 -12.61 23.76 3.20
CA PRO A 106 -12.06 24.74 4.14
C PRO A 106 -10.88 25.58 3.60
N GLY A 107 -10.71 25.67 2.27
CA GLY A 107 -9.60 26.39 1.63
C GLY A 107 -10.09 27.42 0.60
N PRO A 108 -9.33 28.52 0.38
CA PRO A 108 -9.65 29.54 -0.60
C PRO A 108 -9.26 29.02 -1.99
N GLY A 109 -10.09 28.16 -2.58
CA GLY A 109 -9.87 27.61 -3.91
C GLY A 109 -11.18 27.10 -4.52
N PRO A 110 -11.50 27.42 -5.78
CA PRO A 110 -12.65 26.86 -6.45
C PRO A 110 -12.39 25.36 -6.69
N GLY A 111 -13.15 24.47 -6.03
CA GLY A 111 -13.24 23.05 -6.42
C GLY A 111 -12.73 21.98 -5.43
N ALA A 112 -12.19 22.34 -4.26
CA ALA A 112 -11.83 21.32 -3.26
C ALA A 112 -13.08 20.87 -2.48
N SER A 113 -13.62 19.69 -2.81
CA SER A 113 -14.73 19.11 -2.06
C SER A 113 -14.25 18.65 -0.67
N SER A 114 -14.96 19.02 0.40
CA SER A 114 -14.71 18.52 1.77
C SER A 114 -14.62 16.99 1.83
N TRP A 115 -15.33 16.33 0.92
CA TRP A 115 -15.27 14.89 0.64
C TRP A 115 -13.84 14.35 0.48
N LEU A 116 -12.97 15.00 -0.29
CA LEU A 116 -11.61 14.51 -0.55
C LEU A 116 -10.76 14.45 0.74
N TYR A 117 -10.85 15.48 1.57
CA TYR A 117 -10.13 15.54 2.85
C TYR A 117 -10.64 14.49 3.84
N LEU A 118 -11.96 14.28 3.90
CA LEU A 118 -12.57 13.23 4.73
C LEU A 118 -12.20 11.84 4.22
N LEU A 119 -12.11 11.65 2.90
CA LEU A 119 -11.70 10.40 2.29
C LEU A 119 -10.24 10.06 2.61
N GLU A 120 -9.32 11.04 2.50
CA GLU A 120 -7.92 10.90 2.92
C GLU A 120 -7.80 10.59 4.40
N ALA A 121 -8.53 11.32 5.25
CA ALA A 121 -8.51 11.11 6.70
C ALA A 121 -9.01 9.71 7.08
N ALA A 122 -10.17 9.28 6.56
CA ALA A 122 -10.76 7.97 6.86
C ALA A 122 -9.86 6.82 6.39
N SER A 123 -9.24 6.97 5.22
CA SER A 123 -8.37 5.95 4.63
C SER A 123 -7.01 5.90 5.35
N THR A 124 -6.45 7.05 5.72
CA THR A 124 -5.20 7.11 6.52
C THR A 124 -5.41 6.58 7.94
N PHE A 125 -6.56 6.87 8.57
CA PHE A 125 -6.94 6.27 9.86
C PHE A 125 -7.03 4.75 9.74
N GLN A 126 -7.65 4.24 8.66
CA GLN A 126 -7.74 2.80 8.43
C GLN A 126 -6.35 2.17 8.30
N LEU A 127 -5.48 2.77 7.47
CA LEU A 127 -4.12 2.28 7.24
C LEU A 127 -3.33 2.23 8.55
N CYS A 128 -3.30 3.36 9.27
CA CYS A 128 -2.54 3.49 10.50
C CYS A 128 -3.10 2.58 11.60
N GLY A 129 -4.42 2.61 11.83
CA GLY A 129 -5.07 1.83 12.89
C GLY A 129 -4.92 0.33 12.68
N CYS A 130 -5.06 -0.15 11.44
CA CYS A 130 -4.82 -1.55 11.12
C CYS A 130 -3.35 -1.95 11.31
N THR A 131 -2.43 -1.09 10.87
CA THR A 131 -1.00 -1.39 10.97
C THR A 131 -0.49 -1.35 12.42
N GLN A 132 -1.05 -0.50 13.29
CA GLN A 132 -0.78 -0.53 14.73
C GLN A 132 -1.10 -1.90 15.33
N GLU A 133 -2.29 -2.45 15.03
CA GLU A 133 -2.71 -3.75 15.55
C GLU A 133 -1.90 -4.90 14.93
N LEU A 134 -1.63 -4.86 13.62
CA LEU A 134 -0.78 -5.86 12.96
C LEU A 134 0.66 -5.84 13.51
N LYS A 135 1.23 -4.67 13.77
CA LYS A 135 2.55 -4.51 14.38
C LYS A 135 2.57 -5.11 15.78
N LEU A 136 1.60 -4.77 16.62
CA LEU A 136 1.49 -5.36 17.95
C LEU A 136 1.41 -6.89 17.89
N LEU A 137 0.57 -7.41 17.01
CA LEU A 137 0.38 -8.84 16.84
C LEU A 137 1.68 -9.50 16.34
N GLY A 138 2.39 -8.91 15.37
CA GLY A 138 3.66 -9.42 14.85
C GLY A 138 4.80 -9.40 15.89
N ASP A 139 4.86 -8.36 16.71
CA ASP A 139 5.91 -8.19 17.72
C ASP A 139 5.70 -9.12 18.93
N THR A 140 4.45 -9.46 19.25
CA THR A 140 4.10 -10.09 20.54
C THR A 140 3.45 -11.46 20.44
N ALA A 141 2.59 -11.69 19.44
CA ALA A 141 2.12 -13.02 19.13
C ALA A 141 3.19 -13.67 18.25
N ARG A 142 3.70 -14.83 18.66
CA ARG A 142 4.66 -15.61 17.87
C ARG A 142 3.96 -16.26 16.67
N LEU A 143 3.33 -15.44 15.83
CA LEU A 143 2.70 -15.86 14.59
C LEU A 143 3.75 -16.51 13.71
N GLY A 144 3.40 -17.67 13.14
CA GLY A 144 4.20 -18.26 12.09
C GLY A 144 4.34 -17.27 10.92
N PRO A 145 5.49 -17.20 10.24
CA PRO A 145 5.72 -16.26 9.14
C PRO A 145 4.61 -16.28 8.08
N CYS A 146 4.09 -17.46 7.74
CA CYS A 146 2.99 -17.61 6.78
C CYS A 146 1.70 -16.91 7.23
N ALA A 147 1.35 -16.97 8.52
CA ALA A 147 0.15 -16.33 9.04
C ALA A 147 0.29 -14.81 9.05
N GLY A 148 1.45 -14.29 9.47
CA GLY A 148 1.76 -12.86 9.41
C GLY A 148 1.69 -12.32 7.98
N LEU A 149 2.31 -13.00 7.02
CA LEU A 149 2.27 -12.61 5.61
C LEU A 149 0.86 -12.69 5.02
N ALA A 150 0.09 -13.71 5.37
CA ALA A 150 -1.31 -13.83 4.92
C ALA A 150 -2.17 -12.68 5.45
N LEU A 151 -1.98 -12.26 6.71
CA LEU A 151 -2.66 -11.10 7.28
C LEU A 151 -2.23 -9.80 6.60
N THR A 152 -0.92 -9.59 6.41
CA THR A 152 -0.38 -8.42 5.71
C THR A 152 -0.93 -8.33 4.30
N TYR A 153 -0.91 -9.42 3.53
CA TYR A 153 -1.49 -9.49 2.20
C TYR A 153 -2.98 -9.15 2.20
N THR A 154 -3.75 -9.81 3.06
CA THR A 154 -5.20 -9.65 3.14
C THR A 154 -5.55 -8.20 3.50
N MET A 155 -4.91 -7.63 4.51
CA MET A 155 -5.14 -6.25 4.92
C MET A 155 -4.69 -5.26 3.84
N THR A 156 -3.60 -5.53 3.12
CA THR A 156 -3.17 -4.69 2.00
C THR A 156 -4.21 -4.70 0.87
N VAL A 157 -4.79 -5.87 0.53
CA VAL A 157 -5.91 -5.96 -0.42
C VAL A 157 -7.11 -5.14 0.07
N VAL A 158 -7.48 -5.25 1.36
CA VAL A 158 -8.58 -4.47 1.95
C VAL A 158 -8.29 -2.96 1.87
N HIS A 159 -7.08 -2.51 2.20
CA HIS A 159 -6.68 -1.12 2.11
C HIS A 159 -6.81 -0.57 0.69
N ILE A 160 -6.13 -1.20 -0.28
CA ILE A 160 -6.12 -0.73 -1.67
C ILE A 160 -7.54 -0.75 -2.27
N SER A 161 -8.37 -1.74 -1.93
CA SER A 161 -9.75 -1.82 -2.44
C SER A 161 -10.73 -0.82 -1.80
N THR A 162 -10.45 -0.32 -0.58
CA THR A 162 -11.36 0.56 0.17
C THR A 162 -10.98 2.04 0.13
N PHE A 163 -9.74 2.39 -0.24
CA PHE A 163 -9.25 3.78 -0.19
C PHE A 163 -9.88 4.72 -1.23
N ARG A 164 -10.60 4.21 -2.23
CA ARG A 164 -11.30 4.99 -3.29
C ARG A 164 -10.43 6.10 -3.91
N GLY A 165 -9.14 5.81 -4.11
CA GLY A 165 -8.19 6.76 -4.70
C GLY A 165 -7.50 7.72 -3.72
N ALA A 166 -7.76 7.61 -2.41
CA ALA A 166 -6.95 8.31 -1.40
C ALA A 166 -5.49 7.88 -1.48
N SER A 167 -4.60 8.86 -1.39
CA SER A 167 -3.15 8.70 -1.42
C SER A 167 -2.64 8.01 -0.16
N CYS A 168 -3.15 8.41 1.01
CA CYS A 168 -2.72 7.94 2.34
C CYS A 168 -1.20 7.98 2.56
N ASN A 169 -0.48 8.80 1.79
CA ASN A 169 0.97 8.88 1.74
C ASN A 169 1.39 10.29 1.31
N PRO A 170 2.11 11.05 2.16
CA PRO A 170 2.61 12.38 1.82
C PRO A 170 3.48 12.42 0.57
N CYS A 171 4.27 11.37 0.28
CA CYS A 171 5.09 11.32 -0.94
C CYS A 171 4.23 11.43 -2.21
N GLY A 172 3.11 10.72 -2.27
CA GLY A 172 2.18 10.80 -3.41
C GLY A 172 1.46 12.15 -3.51
N VAL A 173 1.20 12.81 -2.38
CA VAL A 173 0.65 14.19 -2.37
C VAL A 173 1.68 15.17 -2.94
N LEU A 174 2.94 15.07 -2.52
CA LEU A 174 4.04 15.90 -3.00
C LEU A 174 4.31 15.65 -4.49
N GLU A 175 4.29 14.40 -4.95
CA GLU A 175 4.41 14.07 -6.37
C GLU A 175 3.33 14.78 -7.21
N ARG A 176 2.06 14.66 -6.81
CA ARG A 176 0.95 15.33 -7.51
C ARG A 176 1.07 16.85 -7.50
N MET A 177 1.56 17.41 -6.39
CA MET A 177 1.84 18.85 -6.29
C MET A 177 2.97 19.26 -7.25
N CYS A 178 4.03 18.47 -7.39
CA CYS A 178 5.12 18.76 -8.33
C CYS A 178 4.68 18.62 -9.80
N ARG A 179 3.73 17.72 -10.10
CA ARG A 179 3.20 17.54 -11.46
C ARG A 179 2.14 18.57 -11.86
N ARG A 180 1.38 19.10 -10.90
CA ARG A 180 0.34 20.11 -11.17
C ARG A 180 0.93 21.52 -11.01
N SER A 181 0.70 22.37 -11.99
CA SER A 181 1.07 23.80 -11.91
C SER A 181 0.08 24.61 -11.03
N GLY A 182 -0.14 24.17 -9.79
CA GLY A 182 -1.13 24.73 -8.86
C GLY A 182 -0.55 25.09 -7.48
N GLY A 183 -1.31 25.80 -6.65
CA GLY A 183 -0.86 26.27 -5.34
C GLY A 183 -0.63 25.15 -4.32
N ALA A 184 0.35 25.34 -3.42
CA ALA A 184 0.74 24.36 -2.39
C ALA A 184 -0.30 24.15 -1.26
N GLY A 185 -1.27 25.05 -1.12
CA GLY A 185 -2.25 25.05 -0.02
C GLY A 185 -3.05 23.74 0.12
N PRO A 186 -3.75 23.26 -0.94
CA PRO A 186 -4.51 22.00 -0.87
C PRO A 186 -3.64 20.77 -0.55
N ALA A 187 -2.42 20.72 -1.07
CA ALA A 187 -1.49 19.62 -0.79
C ALA A 187 -1.07 19.60 0.69
N LEU A 188 -0.74 20.77 1.26
CA LEU A 188 -0.45 20.91 2.69
C LEU A 188 -1.64 20.49 3.56
N LEU A 189 -2.86 20.89 3.17
CA LEU A 189 -4.07 20.53 3.90
C LEU A 189 -4.35 19.01 3.84
N LEU A 190 -4.14 18.37 2.69
CA LEU A 190 -4.24 16.90 2.59
C LEU A 190 -3.22 16.21 3.49
N CYS A 191 -1.96 16.65 3.49
CA CYS A 191 -0.94 16.14 4.41
C CYS A 191 -1.36 16.34 5.87
N ALA A 192 -1.88 17.52 6.23
CA ALA A 192 -2.37 17.79 7.58
C ALA A 192 -3.51 16.83 7.99
N CYS A 193 -4.46 16.55 7.09
CA CYS A 193 -5.51 15.56 7.31
C CYS A 193 -4.95 14.15 7.52
N GLN A 194 -3.94 13.75 6.74
CA GLN A 194 -3.28 12.45 6.90
C GLN A 194 -2.60 12.35 8.29
N PHE A 195 -1.85 13.36 8.71
CA PHE A 195 -1.19 13.36 10.02
C PHE A 195 -2.20 13.41 11.18
N ALA A 196 -3.27 14.19 11.06
CA ALA A 196 -4.35 14.21 12.05
C ALA A 196 -5.00 12.83 12.19
N ALA A 197 -5.26 12.14 11.07
CA ALA A 197 -5.79 10.79 11.08
C ALA A 197 -4.81 9.75 11.67
N ALA A 198 -3.51 9.90 11.43
CA ALA A 198 -2.48 9.06 12.03
C ALA A 198 -2.39 9.24 13.56
N VAL A 199 -2.53 10.47 14.06
CA VAL A 199 -2.64 10.76 15.50
C VAL A 199 -3.91 10.15 16.08
N ALA A 200 -5.06 10.31 15.40
CA ALA A 200 -6.31 9.69 15.82
C ALA A 200 -6.19 8.15 15.89
N ALA A 201 -5.50 7.53 14.94
CA ALA A 201 -5.21 6.09 14.95
C ALA A 201 -4.32 5.67 16.14
N GLN A 202 -3.32 6.48 16.52
CA GLN A 202 -2.51 6.22 17.72
C GLN A 202 -3.36 6.22 19.00
N TYR A 203 -4.26 7.20 19.14
CA TYR A 203 -5.17 7.26 20.29
C TYR A 203 -6.15 6.09 20.30
N PHE A 204 -6.73 5.77 19.14
CA PHE A 204 -7.63 4.63 18.99
C PHE A 204 -6.93 3.31 19.37
N ALA A 205 -5.72 3.08 18.87
CA ALA A 205 -4.94 1.87 19.18
C ALA A 205 -4.67 1.76 20.68
N ARG A 206 -4.18 2.83 21.33
CA ARG A 206 -3.98 2.86 22.78
C ARG A 206 -5.26 2.62 23.57
N PHE A 207 -6.38 3.18 23.11
CA PHE A 207 -7.69 2.94 23.71
C PHE A 207 -8.06 1.46 23.63
N VAL A 208 -7.99 0.84 22.45
CA VAL A 208 -8.30 -0.59 22.26
C VAL A 208 -7.38 -1.47 23.11
N TRP A 209 -6.07 -1.22 23.10
CA TRP A 209 -5.11 -1.98 23.91
C TRP A 209 -5.37 -1.83 25.41
N SER A 210 -5.88 -0.68 25.86
CA SER A 210 -6.22 -0.46 27.26
C SER A 210 -7.38 -1.33 27.76
N LEU A 211 -8.27 -1.74 26.85
CA LEU A 211 -9.38 -2.64 27.16
C LEU A 211 -8.89 -4.07 27.51
N GLY A 212 -7.66 -4.43 27.13
CA GLY A 212 -7.07 -5.73 27.49
C GLY A 212 -7.85 -6.93 26.94
N LEU A 213 -8.34 -6.82 25.70
CA LEU A 213 -9.22 -7.84 25.08
C LEU A 213 -8.51 -9.17 24.78
N SER A 214 -7.18 -9.19 24.84
CA SER A 214 -6.30 -10.33 24.54
C SER A 214 -5.05 -10.32 25.40
N ASP A 215 -4.29 -11.43 25.43
CA ASP A 215 -3.03 -11.50 26.19
C ASP A 215 -1.97 -10.57 25.61
N VAL A 216 -1.98 -10.36 24.29
CA VAL A 216 -1.10 -9.39 23.62
C VAL A 216 -1.43 -7.96 24.05
N HIS A 217 -2.72 -7.59 24.15
CA HIS A 217 -3.15 -6.27 24.65
C HIS A 217 -2.78 -6.08 26.11
N LEU A 218 -3.03 -7.08 26.97
CA LEU A 218 -2.66 -7.03 28.38
C LEU A 218 -1.15 -6.90 28.57
N ARG A 219 -0.35 -7.64 27.80
CA ARG A 219 1.11 -7.54 27.84
C ARG A 219 1.56 -6.14 27.41
N HIS A 220 1.07 -5.64 26.29
CA HIS A 220 1.45 -4.32 25.79
C HIS A 220 1.06 -3.19 26.77
N ARG A 221 -0.10 -3.31 27.41
CA ARG A 221 -0.54 -2.42 28.50
C ARG A 221 0.41 -2.44 29.70
N ARG A 222 0.88 -3.61 30.12
CA ARG A 222 1.85 -3.74 31.24
C ARG A 222 3.18 -3.05 30.94
N PHE A 223 3.60 -3.03 29.68
CA PHE A 223 4.78 -2.28 29.22
C PHE A 223 4.50 -0.79 28.93
N GLY A 224 3.32 -0.29 29.28
CA GLY A 224 2.94 1.12 29.11
C GLY A 224 2.81 1.56 27.66
N TYR A 225 2.45 0.64 26.75
CA TYR A 225 2.35 0.87 25.31
C TYR A 225 3.65 1.37 24.66
N ARG A 226 4.79 1.05 25.26
CA ARG A 226 6.10 1.43 24.74
C ARG A 226 6.56 0.45 23.67
N CYS A 227 7.24 0.98 22.67
CA CYS A 227 8.02 0.21 21.71
C CYS A 227 9.47 0.70 21.74
N PHE A 228 10.39 -0.23 21.48
CA PHE A 228 11.83 -0.02 21.53
C PHE A 228 12.44 -0.44 20.21
N ASP A 229 13.37 0.37 19.75
CA ASP A 229 14.21 0.19 18.57
C ASP A 229 13.49 -0.47 17.38
N PRO A 230 12.79 0.31 16.56
CA PRO A 230 12.06 -0.23 15.42
C PRO A 230 12.98 -0.62 14.25
N LEU A 231 14.29 -0.36 14.33
CA LEU A 231 15.25 -0.70 13.28
C LEU A 231 16.01 -1.96 13.66
N GLY A 232 16.11 -2.91 12.73
CA GLY A 232 16.95 -4.10 12.89
C GLY A 232 18.35 -3.96 12.31
N GLY A 233 18.65 -2.81 11.69
CA GLY A 233 19.93 -2.50 11.06
C GLY A 233 20.37 -1.06 11.30
N THR A 234 21.39 -0.60 10.58
CA THR A 234 21.87 0.78 10.74
C THR A 234 20.90 1.79 10.11
N VAL A 235 20.92 3.06 10.58
CA VAL A 235 20.12 4.15 9.99
C VAL A 235 20.26 4.26 8.46
N PRO A 236 21.46 4.27 7.83
CA PRO A 236 21.58 4.32 6.38
C PRO A 236 21.07 3.05 5.68
N GLU A 237 21.25 1.88 6.29
CA GLU A 237 20.74 0.62 5.76
C GLU A 237 19.20 0.62 5.74
N ALA A 238 18.57 1.05 6.83
CA ALA A 238 17.12 1.21 6.89
C ALA A 238 16.61 2.23 5.87
N ALA A 239 17.28 3.37 5.71
CA ALA A 239 16.93 4.36 4.70
C ALA A 239 17.03 3.81 3.26
N ALA A 240 18.05 2.97 2.98
CA ALA A 240 18.21 2.31 1.69
C ALA A 240 17.08 1.29 1.41
N VAL A 241 16.67 0.52 2.43
CA VAL A 241 15.53 -0.39 2.33
C VAL A 241 14.24 0.38 2.05
N GLU A 242 13.99 1.47 2.78
CA GLU A 242 12.80 2.32 2.59
C GLU A 242 12.76 2.95 1.18
N LEU A 243 13.91 3.39 0.67
CA LEU A 243 14.07 3.87 -0.70
C LEU A 243 13.73 2.77 -1.71
N ALA A 244 14.34 1.58 -1.58
CA ALA A 244 14.12 0.47 -2.49
C ALA A 244 12.64 0.01 -2.49
N CYS A 245 12.01 -0.01 -1.31
CA CYS A 245 10.60 -0.33 -1.18
C CYS A 245 9.72 0.69 -1.90
N ALA A 246 9.93 2.00 -1.64
CA ALA A 246 9.17 3.06 -2.29
C ALA A 246 9.34 3.06 -3.82
N PHE A 247 10.57 2.88 -4.30
CA PHE A 247 10.87 2.73 -5.72
C PHE A 247 10.09 1.55 -6.33
N THR A 248 10.14 0.39 -5.69
CA THR A 248 9.51 -0.84 -6.21
C THR A 248 7.99 -0.70 -6.25
N VAL A 249 7.37 -0.13 -5.21
CA VAL A 249 5.92 0.13 -5.19
C VAL A 249 5.55 1.14 -6.27
N GLN A 250 6.31 2.23 -6.42
CA GLN A 250 6.05 3.22 -7.46
C GLN A 250 6.17 2.60 -8.87
N ALA A 251 7.20 1.81 -9.12
CA ALA A 251 7.39 1.11 -10.38
C ALA A 251 6.24 0.15 -10.67
N ALA A 252 5.82 -0.62 -9.67
CA ALA A 252 4.66 -1.50 -9.78
C ALA A 252 3.42 -0.71 -10.19
N VAL A 253 3.08 0.37 -9.47
CA VAL A 253 1.93 1.23 -9.78
C VAL A 253 1.97 1.79 -11.20
N MET A 254 3.13 2.26 -11.66
CA MET A 254 3.31 2.80 -13.01
C MET A 254 3.08 1.75 -14.10
N HIS A 255 3.49 0.50 -13.88
CA HIS A 255 3.44 -0.55 -14.91
C HIS A 255 2.15 -1.38 -14.92
N VAL A 256 1.41 -1.45 -13.82
CA VAL A 256 0.19 -2.25 -13.71
C VAL A 256 -1.08 -1.52 -14.17
N HIS A 257 -0.97 -0.30 -14.73
CA HIS A 257 -2.13 0.50 -15.13
C HIS A 257 -2.98 -0.16 -16.22
N LYS A 258 -2.39 -1.03 -17.06
CA LYS A 258 -3.09 -1.76 -18.12
C LYS A 258 -3.79 -3.03 -17.64
N LEU A 259 -3.54 -3.46 -16.41
CA LEU A 259 -4.19 -4.64 -15.84
C LEU A 259 -5.59 -4.30 -15.35
N ASP A 260 -6.48 -5.29 -15.35
CA ASP A 260 -7.79 -5.17 -14.73
C ASP A 260 -7.68 -4.72 -13.28
N GLN A 261 -8.62 -3.86 -12.85
CA GLN A 261 -8.58 -3.25 -11.52
C GLN A 261 -8.50 -4.29 -10.39
N ARG A 262 -9.19 -5.44 -10.52
CA ARG A 262 -9.13 -6.52 -9.53
C ARG A 262 -7.73 -7.13 -9.44
N LEU A 263 -7.13 -7.45 -10.59
CA LEU A 263 -5.78 -8.00 -10.64
C LEU A 263 -4.74 -7.00 -10.13
N ARG A 264 -4.88 -5.71 -10.49
CA ARG A 264 -4.01 -4.63 -10.02
C ARG A 264 -3.92 -4.58 -8.50
N VAL A 265 -5.04 -4.69 -7.79
CA VAL A 265 -5.07 -4.71 -6.32
C VAL A 265 -4.23 -5.86 -5.78
N HIS A 266 -4.39 -7.07 -6.32
CA HIS A 266 -3.67 -8.24 -5.86
C HIS A 266 -2.17 -8.19 -6.19
N VAL A 267 -1.79 -7.65 -7.35
CA VAL A 267 -0.37 -7.48 -7.73
C VAL A 267 0.31 -6.49 -6.79
N ILE A 268 -0.28 -5.32 -6.55
CA ILE A 268 0.30 -4.32 -5.63
C ILE A 268 0.36 -4.89 -4.21
N ALA A 269 -0.68 -5.60 -3.76
CA ALA A 269 -0.67 -6.24 -2.45
C ALA A 269 0.42 -7.32 -2.32
N ALA A 270 0.65 -8.11 -3.36
CA ALA A 270 1.71 -9.11 -3.39
C ALA A 270 3.10 -8.45 -3.34
N VAL A 271 3.31 -7.35 -4.11
CA VAL A 271 4.56 -6.57 -4.08
C VAL A 271 4.82 -6.02 -2.68
N ILE A 272 3.84 -5.34 -2.08
CA ILE A 272 3.98 -4.79 -0.72
C ILE A 272 4.25 -5.90 0.30
N THR A 273 3.54 -7.02 0.21
CA THR A 273 3.76 -8.17 1.13
C THR A 273 5.15 -8.75 0.98
N GLY A 274 5.66 -8.87 -0.25
CA GLY A 274 7.02 -9.31 -0.53
C GLY A 274 8.07 -8.35 0.05
N LEU A 275 7.87 -7.04 -0.12
CA LEU A 275 8.75 -6.03 0.47
C LEU A 275 8.75 -6.06 2.00
N VAL A 276 7.58 -6.25 2.62
CA VAL A 276 7.47 -6.43 4.08
C VAL A 276 8.19 -7.71 4.52
N TYR A 277 8.11 -8.80 3.76
CA TYR A 277 8.85 -10.02 4.06
C TYR A 277 10.37 -9.82 4.00
N THR A 278 10.88 -9.12 2.99
CA THR A 278 12.33 -8.98 2.76
C THR A 278 12.97 -7.84 3.55
N GLY A 279 12.28 -6.70 3.68
CA GLY A 279 12.79 -5.48 4.30
C GLY A 279 12.24 -5.21 5.70
N GLY A 280 11.18 -5.92 6.11
CA GLY A 280 10.51 -5.68 7.39
C GLY A 280 11.42 -5.84 8.60
N ALA A 281 12.35 -6.78 8.56
CA ALA A 281 13.31 -7.00 9.64
C ALA A 281 14.34 -5.85 9.81
N VAL A 282 14.55 -5.02 8.79
CA VAL A 282 15.55 -3.94 8.82
C VAL A 282 14.91 -2.60 9.19
N SER A 283 13.81 -2.21 8.52
CA SER A 283 13.18 -0.91 8.69
C SER A 283 11.69 -0.96 9.05
N GLY A 284 11.09 -2.16 9.07
CA GLY A 284 9.64 -2.35 9.06
C GLY A 284 9.00 -2.25 7.67
N ALA A 285 9.78 -1.91 6.63
CA ALA A 285 9.32 -1.72 5.24
C ALA A 285 8.04 -0.87 5.17
N VAL A 286 8.13 0.39 5.60
CA VAL A 286 6.96 1.26 5.79
C VAL A 286 6.65 2.10 4.55
N PHE A 287 7.70 2.62 3.92
CA PHE A 287 7.80 3.41 2.69
C PHE A 287 6.76 4.53 2.56
N ASN A 288 6.32 5.03 3.71
CA ASN A 288 5.22 5.97 3.83
C ASN A 288 5.44 6.84 5.10
N PRO A 289 5.73 8.15 4.95
CA PRO A 289 6.03 9.02 6.07
C PRO A 289 4.92 9.13 7.11
N VAL A 290 3.65 9.17 6.70
CA VAL A 290 2.53 9.32 7.66
C VAL A 290 2.26 8.03 8.43
N LEU A 291 2.45 6.88 7.78
CA LEU A 291 2.36 5.58 8.42
C LEU A 291 3.51 5.39 9.42
N ALA A 292 4.75 5.73 9.01
CA ALA A 292 5.91 5.69 9.88
C ALA A 292 5.75 6.60 11.10
N PHE A 293 5.21 7.80 10.89
CA PHE A 293 4.86 8.70 12.00
C PHE A 293 3.88 8.04 12.98
N SER A 294 2.90 7.27 12.48
CA SER A 294 1.96 6.57 13.35
C SER A 294 2.63 5.47 14.17
N ILE A 295 3.43 4.59 13.54
CA ILE A 295 3.85 3.31 14.14
C ILE A 295 5.33 3.24 14.57
N GLN A 296 6.22 4.07 14.02
CA GLN A 296 7.67 4.03 14.29
C GLN A 296 8.14 5.20 15.15
N PHE A 297 7.72 6.43 14.84
CA PHE A 297 8.17 7.63 15.53
C PHE A 297 7.87 7.65 17.05
N PRO A 298 6.80 7.01 17.55
CA PRO A 298 6.58 6.87 18.99
C PRO A 298 7.58 5.93 19.70
N CYS A 299 8.35 5.12 18.96
CA CYS A 299 9.30 4.17 19.52
C CYS A 299 10.62 4.84 19.91
N SER A 300 11.18 4.42 21.05
CA SER A 300 12.51 4.84 21.48
C SER A 300 13.60 4.14 20.66
N GLY A 301 14.84 4.61 20.72
CA GLY A 301 16.01 3.97 20.07
C GLY A 301 16.76 4.93 19.15
N HIS A 302 16.03 5.75 18.41
CA HIS A 302 16.58 6.75 17.50
C HIS A 302 15.99 8.13 17.73
N THR A 303 16.71 9.15 17.28
CA THR A 303 16.27 10.54 17.28
C THR A 303 15.20 10.77 16.21
N TYR A 304 14.41 11.83 16.39
CA TYR A 304 13.40 12.24 15.41
C TYR A 304 14.03 12.50 14.02
N LEU A 305 15.23 13.06 13.97
CA LEU A 305 15.93 13.34 12.71
C LEU A 305 16.41 12.08 11.99
N GLU A 306 16.86 11.07 12.73
CA GLU A 306 17.21 9.76 12.15
C GLU A 306 15.97 9.08 11.56
N TYR A 307 14.82 9.13 12.25
CA TYR A 307 13.57 8.64 11.66
C TYR A 307 13.12 9.46 10.45
N CYS A 308 13.31 10.78 10.43
CA CYS A 308 13.06 11.58 9.23
C CYS A 308 13.99 11.17 8.08
N PHE A 309 15.27 10.93 8.35
CA PHE A 309 16.20 10.46 7.34
C PHE A 309 15.76 9.12 6.75
N VAL A 310 15.32 8.17 7.57
CA VAL A 310 14.86 6.86 7.11
C VAL A 310 13.53 6.95 6.38
N TYR A 311 12.49 7.50 7.03
CA TYR A 311 11.11 7.36 6.59
C TYR A 311 10.55 8.54 5.79
N TRP A 312 11.27 9.66 5.69
CA TRP A 312 10.95 10.73 4.74
C TRP A 312 11.89 10.73 3.55
N LEU A 313 13.21 10.85 3.80
CA LEU A 313 14.18 10.99 2.70
C LEU A 313 14.25 9.72 1.85
N GLY A 314 14.32 8.53 2.47
CA GLY A 314 14.31 7.25 1.75
C GLY A 314 13.12 7.13 0.77
N PRO A 315 11.86 7.20 1.24
CA PRO A 315 10.69 7.06 0.38
C PRO A 315 10.57 8.15 -0.69
N LEU A 316 10.92 9.41 -0.38
CA LEU A 316 10.92 10.50 -1.36
C LEU A 316 11.93 10.25 -2.48
N LEU A 317 13.15 9.84 -2.14
CA LEU A 317 14.18 9.52 -3.13
C LEU A 317 13.80 8.28 -3.95
N GLY A 318 13.19 7.27 -3.34
CA GLY A 318 12.75 6.06 -4.04
C GLY A 318 11.67 6.36 -5.09
N MET A 319 10.66 7.14 -4.71
CA MET A 319 9.60 7.58 -5.63
C MET A 319 10.15 8.48 -6.74
N ALA A 320 10.96 9.50 -6.38
CA ALA A 320 11.53 10.43 -7.36
C ALA A 320 12.47 9.73 -8.36
N SER A 321 13.34 8.84 -7.89
CA SER A 321 14.25 8.08 -8.76
C SER A 321 13.50 7.15 -9.71
N CYS A 322 12.41 6.51 -9.26
CA CYS A 322 11.53 5.71 -10.11
C CYS A 322 10.92 6.54 -11.25
N ILE A 323 10.33 7.70 -10.92
CA ILE A 323 9.71 8.59 -11.90
C ILE A 323 10.76 9.08 -12.91
N LEU A 324 11.92 9.55 -12.43
CA LEU A 324 13.00 10.02 -13.30
C LEU A 324 13.50 8.92 -14.24
N LEU A 325 13.65 7.69 -13.73
CA LEU A 325 14.09 6.56 -14.53
C LEU A 325 13.11 6.25 -15.67
N PHE A 326 11.82 6.06 -15.35
CA PHE A 326 10.83 5.60 -16.31
C PHE A 326 10.27 6.70 -17.23
N GLU A 327 10.18 7.95 -16.78
CA GLU A 327 9.61 9.03 -17.59
C GLU A 327 10.65 9.89 -18.30
N LYS A 328 11.90 9.94 -17.82
CA LYS A 328 12.93 10.80 -18.40
C LYS A 328 14.08 10.00 -18.99
N ILE A 329 14.73 9.15 -18.19
CA ILE A 329 15.96 8.46 -18.60
C ILE A 329 15.68 7.40 -19.68
N ILE A 330 14.73 6.49 -19.46
CA ILE A 330 14.42 5.43 -20.43
C ILE A 330 13.93 5.99 -21.78
N PRO A 331 12.98 6.95 -21.84
CA PRO A 331 12.57 7.56 -23.11
C PRO A 331 13.72 8.28 -23.83
N PHE A 332 14.55 9.02 -23.09
CA PHE A 332 15.74 9.68 -23.63
C PHE A 332 16.72 8.68 -24.25
N LEU A 333 17.07 7.60 -23.53
CA LEU A 333 17.96 6.55 -24.03
C LEU A 333 17.37 5.74 -25.19
N SER A 334 16.04 5.59 -25.23
CA SER A 334 15.34 4.91 -26.32
C SER A 334 15.25 5.74 -27.61
N GLY A 335 15.81 6.96 -27.65
CA GLY A 335 15.80 7.83 -28.83
C GLY A 335 14.43 8.46 -29.13
N LYS A 336 13.47 8.35 -28.22
CA LYS A 336 12.17 9.03 -28.29
C LYS A 336 12.28 10.39 -27.59
N SER A 337 13.00 11.33 -28.19
CA SER A 337 13.01 12.71 -27.72
C SER A 337 12.18 13.56 -28.68
N THR A 338 11.05 14.08 -28.20
CA THR A 338 10.21 15.12 -28.81
C THR A 338 10.93 16.47 -28.79
N ILE A 339 12.07 16.56 -29.47
CA ILE A 339 12.72 17.82 -29.80
C ILE A 339 13.06 17.76 -31.28
N GLY A 340 12.05 18.02 -32.11
CA GLY A 340 12.29 18.46 -33.49
C GLY A 340 12.84 19.88 -33.45
N PRO A 341 13.97 20.19 -34.08
CA PRO A 341 14.43 21.56 -34.22
C PRO A 341 13.46 22.27 -35.16
N ASP A 342 12.74 23.26 -34.65
CA ASP A 342 11.97 24.21 -35.46
C ASP A 342 12.97 25.09 -36.24
N VAL A 343 13.42 24.57 -37.38
CA VAL A 343 14.11 25.38 -38.38
C VAL A 343 13.03 26.09 -39.16
N HIS A 344 12.79 27.35 -38.80
CA HIS A 344 12.07 28.31 -39.63
C HIS A 344 12.76 28.44 -41.00
N ALA A 345 12.34 27.63 -41.97
CA ALA A 345 12.60 27.88 -43.38
C ALA A 345 11.57 28.90 -43.89
N VAL A 346 11.92 30.18 -43.77
CA VAL A 346 11.20 31.28 -44.42
C VAL A 346 11.35 31.11 -45.93
N HIS A 347 10.30 30.61 -46.59
CA HIS A 347 10.22 30.67 -48.04
C HIS A 347 9.69 32.05 -48.45
N LYS A 348 10.60 32.90 -48.95
CA LYS A 348 10.28 34.15 -49.66
C LYS A 348 9.40 33.84 -50.87
N GLN A 349 8.14 34.23 -50.82
CA GLN A 349 7.30 34.35 -52.00
C GLN A 349 7.64 35.68 -52.70
N LYS A 350 8.30 35.61 -53.86
CA LYS A 350 8.47 36.74 -54.77
C LYS A 350 7.16 36.93 -55.53
N THR A 351 6.57 38.11 -55.39
CA THR A 351 5.60 38.71 -56.30
C THR A 351 6.23 38.88 -57.68
N HIS A 352 5.52 38.44 -58.72
CA HIS A 352 5.46 39.11 -60.03
C HIS A 352 4.15 38.75 -60.73
#